data_AF-A0A2Z3H7W2-F1
#
_entry.id   AF-A0A2Z3H7W2-F1
#
_cell.length_a   1.000
_cell.length_b   1.000
_cell.length_c   1.000
_cell.angle_alpha   90.00
_cell.angle_beta   90.00
_cell.angle_gamma   90.00
#
_symmetry.space_group_name_H-M   'P 1'
#
loop_
_entity.id
_entity.type
_entity.pdbx_description
1 polymer ?
#
loop_
_entity_poly.entity_id
_entity_poly.type
_entity_poly.pdbx_seq_one_letter_code
_entity_poly.pdbx_strand_id
1 'polypeptide(L)'
;MNTRDLITALRGRGFLLAVVDGKLAVRPATRLAAADREAIRRNLPELVAALANESLAPADMKSPTVSDAWDGDLAHRLMYTADTLVSELGVSGCRTTVQDAAEAVVRAHAAENMTELRRAVSVFVTVVRGLGARSSTEARAG
;
A
#
# COMPACT_ATOMS: atom_id res chain seq x y z
N MET A 1 4.74 -1.10 -29.75
CA MET A 1 4.29 -1.52 -28.41
C MET A 1 3.68 -0.30 -27.76
N ASN A 2 2.39 -0.35 -27.42
CA ASN A 2 1.71 0.80 -26.84
C ASN A 2 1.97 0.88 -25.32
N THR A 3 1.62 2.01 -24.70
CA THR A 3 1.83 2.28 -23.26
C THR A 3 1.20 1.21 -22.35
N ARG A 4 0.01 0.70 -22.69
CA ARG A 4 -0.70 -0.32 -21.91
C ARG A 4 -0.05 -1.69 -21.99
N ASP A 5 0.45 -2.06 -23.16
CA ASP A 5 1.21 -3.30 -23.38
C ASP A 5 2.53 -3.26 -22.61
N LEU A 6 3.20 -2.11 -22.58
CA LEU A 6 4.43 -1.91 -21.82
C LEU A 6 4.19 -2.05 -20.30
N ILE A 7 3.13 -1.44 -19.77
CA ILE A 7 2.74 -1.60 -18.36
C ILE A 7 2.44 -3.07 -18.05
N THR A 8 1.67 -3.74 -18.92
CA THR A 8 1.29 -5.15 -18.74
C THR A 8 2.51 -6.07 -18.79
N ALA A 9 3.43 -5.86 -19.73
CA ALA A 9 4.65 -6.63 -19.87
C ALA A 9 5.64 -6.41 -18.71
N LEU A 10 5.72 -5.20 -18.15
CA LEU A 10 6.54 -4.92 -16.97
C LEU A 10 5.91 -5.53 -15.71
N ARG A 11 4.60 -5.38 -15.50
CA ARG A 11 3.90 -5.99 -14.36
C ARG A 11 3.95 -7.52 -14.41
N GLY A 12 3.76 -8.13 -15.58
CA GLY A 12 3.88 -9.58 -15.76
C GLY A 12 5.27 -10.15 -15.49
N ARG A 13 6.31 -9.30 -15.52
CA ARG A 13 7.69 -9.65 -15.14
C ARG A 13 8.02 -9.31 -13.68
N GLY A 14 7.02 -8.92 -12.88
CA GLY A 14 7.16 -8.62 -11.46
C GLY A 14 7.66 -7.21 -11.15
N PHE A 15 7.59 -6.28 -12.10
CA PHE A 15 7.89 -4.87 -11.84
C PHE A 15 6.67 -4.13 -11.31
N LEU A 16 6.87 -3.40 -10.23
CA LEU A 16 5.91 -2.43 -9.70
C LEU A 16 6.16 -1.07 -10.37
N LEU A 17 5.11 -0.51 -10.97
CA LEU A 17 5.12 0.83 -11.56
C LEU A 17 4.17 1.73 -10.78
N ALA A 18 4.64 2.89 -10.35
CA ALA A 18 3.86 3.91 -9.67
C ALA A 18 4.27 5.30 -10.16
N VAL A 19 3.41 6.29 -9.94
CA VAL A 19 3.77 7.70 -10.10
C VAL A 19 3.93 8.30 -8.71
N VAL A 20 5.11 8.85 -8.43
CA VAL A 20 5.44 9.53 -7.18
C VAL A 20 5.91 10.93 -7.53
N ASP A 21 5.26 11.96 -7.01
CA ASP A 21 5.55 13.37 -7.30
C ASP A 21 5.61 13.68 -8.82
N GLY A 22 4.69 13.09 -9.59
CA GLY A 22 4.64 13.25 -11.05
C GLY A 22 5.75 12.52 -11.81
N LYS A 23 6.57 11.70 -11.14
CA LYS A 23 7.64 10.91 -11.74
C LYS A 23 7.31 9.43 -11.72
N LEU A 24 7.70 8.74 -12.79
CA LEU A 24 7.57 7.29 -12.85
C LEU A 24 8.59 6.62 -11.92
N ALA A 25 8.10 5.85 -10.95
CA ALA A 25 8.88 4.97 -10.09
C ALA A 25 8.71 3.51 -10.54
N VAL A 26 9.82 2.81 -10.74
CA VAL A 26 9.84 1.38 -11.10
C VAL A 26 10.62 0.59 -10.07
N ARG A 27 10.05 -0.49 -9.55
CA ARG A 27 10.70 -1.37 -8.56
C ARG A 27 10.60 -2.85 -8.94
N PRO A 28 11.67 -3.65 -8.83
CA PRO A 28 13.06 -3.23 -8.57
C PRO A 28 13.70 -2.62 -9.82
N ALA A 29 14.23 -1.39 -9.73
CA ALA A 29 14.92 -0.74 -10.85
C ALA A 29 16.20 -1.46 -11.30
N THR A 30 16.82 -2.22 -10.39
CA THR A 30 18.05 -2.99 -10.64
C THR A 30 17.87 -4.10 -11.67
N ARG A 31 16.65 -4.65 -11.81
CA ARG A 31 16.34 -5.71 -12.79
C ARG A 31 15.88 -5.17 -14.13
N LEU A 32 15.76 -3.84 -14.27
CA LEU A 32 15.22 -3.22 -15.47
C LEU A 32 16.26 -3.26 -16.61
N ALA A 33 15.95 -3.98 -17.68
CA ALA A 33 16.84 -4.12 -18.82
C ALA A 33 17.01 -2.79 -19.58
N ALA A 34 18.12 -2.64 -20.31
CA ALA A 34 18.38 -1.43 -21.09
C ALA A 34 17.28 -1.16 -22.14
N ALA A 35 16.75 -2.21 -22.78
CA ALA A 35 15.65 -2.12 -23.72
C ALA A 35 14.35 -1.61 -23.06
N ASP A 36 14.08 -2.02 -21.82
CA ASP A 36 12.91 -1.56 -21.06
C ASP A 36 13.05 -0.09 -20.64
N ARG A 37 14.24 0.33 -20.23
CA ARG A 37 14.53 1.74 -19.92
C ARG A 37 14.28 2.63 -21.13
N GLU A 38 14.70 2.18 -22.31
CA GLU A 38 14.50 2.93 -23.54
C GLU A 38 13.04 2.93 -23.99
N ALA A 39 12.30 1.83 -23.78
CA ALA A 39 10.87 1.79 -24.02
C ALA A 39 10.10 2.71 -23.05
N ILE A 40 10.49 2.74 -21.77
CA ILE A 40 9.92 3.63 -20.75
C ILE A 40 10.20 5.08 -21.10
N ARG A 41 11.43 5.43 -21.47
CA ARG A 41 11.81 6.80 -21.82
C ARG A 41 11.00 7.32 -23.01
N ARG A 42 10.82 6.50 -24.05
CA ARG A 42 10.03 6.86 -25.24
C ARG A 42 8.54 7.06 -24.97
N ASN A 43 7.98 6.37 -23.97
CA ASN A 43 6.56 6.44 -23.63
C ASN A 43 6.32 7.15 -22.28
N LEU A 44 7.30 7.89 -21.76
CA LEU A 44 7.27 8.40 -20.39
C LEU A 44 6.07 9.31 -20.08
N PRO A 45 5.70 10.28 -20.94
CA PRO A 45 4.55 11.16 -20.67
C PRO A 45 3.23 10.38 -20.62
N GLU A 46 3.05 9.44 -21.55
CA GLU A 46 1.87 8.60 -21.63
C GLU A 46 1.80 7.60 -20.46
N LEU A 47 2.93 7.04 -20.04
CA LEU A 47 3.03 6.17 -18.86
C LEU A 47 2.63 6.90 -17.59
N VAL A 48 3.14 8.12 -17.39
CA VAL A 48 2.79 8.95 -16.22
C VAL A 48 1.30 9.31 -16.25
N ALA A 49 0.77 9.74 -17.39
CA ALA A 49 -0.66 10.05 -17.52
C ALA A 49 -1.56 8.83 -17.30
N ALA A 50 -1.21 7.68 -17.89
CA ALA A 50 -1.96 6.44 -17.73
C ALA A 50 -1.96 5.96 -16.27
N LEU A 51 -0.80 5.98 -15.60
CA LEU A 51 -0.67 5.55 -14.21
C LEU A 51 -1.28 6.55 -13.21
N ALA A 52 -1.22 7.86 -13.51
CA ALA A 52 -1.93 8.87 -12.73
C ALA A 52 -3.45 8.70 -12.83
N ASN A 53 -3.97 8.42 -14.02
CA ASN A 53 -5.40 8.12 -14.22
C ASN A 53 -5.82 6.78 -13.59
N GLU A 54 -4.94 5.77 -13.55
CA GLU A 54 -5.18 4.53 -12.79
C GLU A 54 -5.26 4.80 -11.28
N SER A 55 -4.46 5.73 -10.76
CA SER A 55 -4.45 6.11 -9.34
C SER A 55 -5.65 6.98 -8.93
N LEU A 56 -6.37 7.57 -9.90
CA LEU A 56 -7.55 8.41 -9.70
C LEU A 56 -8.87 7.67 -9.95
N ALA A 57 -8.83 6.42 -10.44
CA ALA A 57 -10.00 5.57 -10.44
C ALA A 57 -10.35 5.21 -8.97
N PRO A 58 -11.63 5.27 -8.56
CA PRO A 58 -12.03 4.81 -7.23
C PRO A 58 -11.53 3.36 -7.05
N ALA A 59 -11.01 3.06 -5.87
CA ALA A 59 -10.38 1.79 -5.50
C ALA A 59 -11.27 0.55 -5.73
N ASP A 60 -12.52 0.74 -6.13
CA ASP A 60 -13.51 -0.29 -6.46
C ASP A 60 -13.43 -0.84 -7.90
N MET A 61 -12.59 -0.29 -8.78
CA MET A 61 -12.45 -0.79 -10.17
C MET A 61 -11.01 -0.98 -10.63
N LYS A 62 -10.28 -1.82 -9.92
CA LYS A 62 -9.31 -2.75 -10.50
C LYS A 62 -8.98 -3.75 -9.42
N SER A 63 -9.59 -4.93 -9.47
CA SER A 63 -8.93 -6.10 -8.87
C SER A 63 -7.57 -6.22 -9.55
N PRO A 64 -6.44 -6.01 -8.86
CA PRO A 64 -5.36 -6.93 -9.14
C PRO A 64 -5.94 -8.30 -8.77
N THR A 65 -5.64 -9.34 -9.54
CA THR A 65 -5.59 -10.65 -8.93
C THR A 65 -4.66 -10.49 -7.73
N VAL A 66 -5.27 -10.30 -6.55
CA VAL A 66 -4.59 -10.34 -5.28
C VAL A 66 -4.10 -11.77 -5.27
N SER A 67 -2.85 -11.94 -5.70
CA SER A 67 -2.18 -13.18 -5.41
C SER A 67 -2.27 -13.30 -3.90
N ASP A 68 -2.97 -14.33 -3.44
CA ASP A 68 -3.00 -14.72 -2.04
C ASP A 68 -1.62 -15.24 -1.60
N ALA A 69 -0.66 -15.32 -2.56
CA ALA A 69 0.73 -15.56 -2.26
C ALA A 69 1.25 -14.49 -1.29
N TRP A 70 1.90 -14.99 -0.25
CA TRP A 70 2.57 -14.20 0.75
C TRP A 70 3.56 -13.21 0.13
N ASP A 71 3.45 -11.94 0.51
CA ASP A 71 4.38 -10.87 0.16
C ASP A 71 4.91 -10.26 1.45
N GLY A 72 6.03 -10.78 1.94
CA GLY A 72 6.65 -10.33 3.19
C GLY A 72 7.05 -8.85 3.18
N ASP A 73 7.47 -8.31 2.03
CA ASP A 73 7.82 -6.90 1.89
C ASP A 73 6.59 -5.99 2.01
N LEU A 74 5.45 -6.43 1.48
CA LEU A 74 4.19 -5.73 1.66
C LEU A 74 3.65 -5.88 3.10
N ALA A 75 3.74 -7.08 3.68
CA ALA A 75 3.35 -7.35 5.06
C ALA A 75 4.08 -6.45 6.05
N HIS A 76 5.42 -6.37 5.96
CA HIS A 76 6.23 -5.49 6.82
C HIS A 76 5.87 -4.01 6.63
N ARG A 77 5.66 -3.56 5.38
CA ARG A 77 5.27 -2.15 5.13
C ARG A 77 3.92 -1.83 5.74
N LEU A 78 2.94 -2.73 5.63
CA LEU A 78 1.61 -2.55 6.23
C LEU A 78 1.71 -2.45 7.76
N MET A 79 2.46 -3.34 8.39
CA MET A 79 2.66 -3.33 9.84
C MET A 79 3.40 -2.07 10.31
N TYR A 80 4.49 -1.68 9.64
CA TYR A 80 5.25 -0.47 9.95
C TYR A 80 4.39 0.80 9.83
N THR A 81 3.55 0.87 8.78
CA THR A 81 2.64 2.02 8.57
C THR A 81 1.58 2.08 9.67
N ALA A 82 1.05 0.93 10.08
CA ALA A 82 0.09 0.85 11.18
C ALA A 82 0.69 1.29 12.52
N ASP A 83 1.94 0.89 12.81
CA ASP A 83 2.66 1.27 14.02
C ASP A 83 3.01 2.77 14.06
N THR A 84 3.47 3.31 12.92
CA THR A 84 3.74 4.74 12.75
C THR A 84 2.50 5.57 13.07
N LEU A 85 1.33 5.14 12.61
CA LEU A 85 0.06 5.82 12.85
C LEU A 85 -0.33 5.88 14.34
N VAL A 86 -0.02 4.83 15.11
CA VAL A 86 -0.25 4.82 16.58
C VAL A 86 0.60 5.89 17.24
N SER A 87 1.88 5.97 16.86
CA SER A 87 2.82 6.97 17.36
C SER A 87 2.41 8.39 16.98
N GLU A 88 2.03 8.62 15.72
CA GLU A 88 1.58 9.93 15.21
C GLU A 88 0.32 10.43 15.91
N LEU A 89 -0.62 9.54 16.21
CA LEU A 89 -1.88 9.90 16.87
C LEU A 89 -1.79 9.85 18.41
N GLY A 90 -0.62 9.52 18.98
CA GLY A 90 -0.41 9.42 20.42
C GLY A 90 -1.33 8.41 21.11
N VAL A 91 -1.78 7.39 20.38
CA VAL A 91 -2.72 6.40 20.91
C VAL A 91 -1.95 5.40 21.78
N SER A 92 -2.37 5.21 23.03
CA SER A 92 -1.76 4.20 23.89
C SER A 92 -2.02 2.78 23.36
N GLY A 93 -0.94 2.03 23.10
CA GLY A 93 -1.00 0.62 22.74
C GLY A 93 -1.49 -0.30 23.87
N CYS A 94 -1.64 0.19 25.10
CA CYS A 94 -2.17 -0.57 26.23
C CYS A 94 -3.71 -0.63 26.25
N ARG A 95 -4.39 0.05 25.32
CA ARG A 95 -5.85 -0.02 25.19
C ARG A 95 -6.23 -1.39 24.65
N THR A 96 -7.15 -2.09 25.32
CA THR A 96 -7.61 -3.44 24.93
C THR A 96 -8.06 -3.51 23.48
N THR A 97 -8.80 -2.50 23.00
CA THR A 97 -9.24 -2.43 21.59
C THR A 97 -8.09 -2.32 20.58
N VAL A 98 -6.96 -1.72 20.96
CA VAL A 98 -5.74 -1.67 20.14
C VAL A 98 -5.01 -3.00 20.21
N GLN A 99 -4.95 -3.63 21.39
CA GLN A 99 -4.33 -4.95 21.58
C GLN A 99 -5.06 -6.05 20.82
N ASP A 100 -6.40 -6.10 20.89
CA ASP A 100 -7.23 -7.07 20.16
C ASP A 100 -7.03 -6.94 18.65
N ALA A 101 -7.00 -5.71 18.14
CA ALA A 101 -6.77 -5.44 16.73
C ALA A 101 -5.32 -5.77 16.31
N ALA A 102 -4.32 -5.50 17.17
CA ALA A 102 -2.93 -5.88 16.93
C ALA A 102 -2.76 -7.40 16.92
N GLU A 103 -3.44 -8.12 17.81
CA GLU A 103 -3.42 -9.58 17.85
C GLU A 103 -3.95 -10.17 16.54
N ALA A 104 -5.03 -9.62 15.99
CA ALA A 104 -5.57 -10.03 14.70
C ALA A 104 -4.54 -9.83 13.55
N VAL A 105 -3.80 -8.73 13.56
CA VAL A 105 -2.71 -8.46 12.58
C VAL A 105 -1.59 -9.48 12.73
N VAL A 106 -1.14 -9.74 13.96
CA VAL A 106 -0.07 -10.71 14.26
C VAL A 106 -0.48 -12.12 13.84
N ARG A 107 -1.71 -12.53 14.12
CA ARG A 107 -2.24 -13.85 13.75
C ARG A 107 -2.30 -14.03 12.23
N ALA A 108 -2.76 -13.01 11.51
CA ALA A 108 -2.81 -13.03 10.05
C ALA A 108 -1.40 -13.05 9.41
N HIS A 109 -0.45 -12.33 10.01
CA HIS A 109 0.96 -12.36 9.59
C HIS A 109 1.58 -13.74 9.81
N ALA A 110 1.37 -14.34 10.99
CA ALA A 110 1.89 -15.68 11.32
C ALA A 110 1.31 -16.78 10.43
N ALA A 111 0.07 -16.60 9.94
CA ALA A 111 -0.58 -17.50 9.00
C ALA A 111 -0.18 -17.28 7.53
N GLU A 112 0.72 -16.32 7.27
CA GLU A 112 1.14 -15.89 5.93
C GLU A 112 -0.03 -15.58 4.97
N ASN A 113 -1.16 -15.12 5.52
CA ASN A 113 -2.38 -14.86 4.76
C ASN A 113 -2.49 -13.38 4.42
N MET A 114 -2.16 -13.01 3.18
CA MET A 114 -2.16 -11.61 2.75
C MET A 114 -3.55 -10.99 2.69
N THR A 115 -4.59 -11.78 2.47
CA THR A 115 -5.98 -11.29 2.48
C THR A 115 -6.40 -10.91 3.89
N GLU A 116 -6.19 -11.80 4.86
CA GLU A 116 -6.49 -11.55 6.27
C GLU A 116 -5.59 -10.47 6.86
N LEU A 117 -4.32 -10.40 6.48
CA LEU A 117 -3.41 -9.37 6.98
C LEU A 117 -3.85 -7.97 6.56
N ARG A 118 -4.22 -7.79 5.29
CA ARG A 118 -4.74 -6.51 4.80
C ARG A 118 -6.02 -6.11 5.51
N ARG A 119 -6.93 -7.08 5.70
CA ARG A 119 -8.19 -6.86 6.42
C ARG A 119 -7.92 -6.45 7.87
N ALA A 120 -7.08 -7.18 8.58
CA ALA A 120 -6.73 -6.91 9.98
C ALA A 120 -6.05 -5.53 10.13
N VAL A 121 -5.12 -5.18 9.24
CA VAL A 121 -4.46 -3.86 9.25
C VAL A 121 -5.46 -2.73 8.99
N SER A 122 -6.40 -2.92 8.06
CA SER A 122 -7.46 -1.93 7.80
C SER A 122 -8.35 -1.69 9.02
N VAL A 123 -8.73 -2.77 9.72
CA VAL A 123 -9.50 -2.69 10.97
C VAL A 123 -8.68 -1.97 12.05
N PHE A 124 -7.41 -2.34 12.22
CA PHE A 124 -6.51 -1.70 13.18
C PHE A 124 -6.37 -0.19 12.93
N VAL A 125 -6.10 0.22 11.69
CA VAL A 125 -6.02 1.63 11.30
C VAL A 125 -7.32 2.38 11.61
N THR A 126 -8.47 1.76 11.37
CA THR A 126 -9.79 2.34 11.68
C THR A 126 -9.96 2.56 13.18
N VAL A 127 -9.60 1.58 14.01
CA VAL A 127 -9.63 1.68 15.48
C VAL A 127 -8.72 2.81 15.97
N VAL A 128 -7.47 2.84 15.52
CA VAL A 128 -6.47 3.83 15.94
C VAL A 128 -6.91 5.24 15.55
N ARG A 129 -7.40 5.45 14.32
CA ARG A 129 -7.95 6.75 13.89
C ARG A 129 -9.17 7.18 14.69
N GLY A 130 -10.09 6.26 14.97
CA GLY A 130 -11.27 6.53 15.79
C GLY A 130 -10.92 6.88 17.24
N LEU A 131 -9.80 6.37 17.77
CA LEU A 131 -9.29 6.73 19.09
C LEU A 131 -8.56 8.08 19.08
N GLY A 132 -7.76 8.36 18.05
CA GLY A 132 -7.10 9.65 17.87
C GLY A 132 -8.08 10.82 17.72
N ALA A 133 -9.13 10.65 16.91
CA ALA A 133 -10.16 11.68 16.71
C ALA A 133 -10.92 12.04 17.99
N ARG A 134 -11.18 11.05 18.87
CA ARG A 134 -11.82 11.27 20.18
C ARG A 134 -10.91 12.02 21.14
N SER A 135 -9.63 11.64 21.19
CA SER A 135 -8.62 12.28 22.05
C SER A 135 -8.43 13.76 21.68
N SER A 136 -8.49 14.11 20.39
CA SER A 136 -8.42 15.51 19.91
C SER A 136 -9.67 16.34 20.21
N THR A 137 -10.83 15.69 20.38
CA THR A 137 -12.09 16.38 20.71
C THR A 137 -12.18 16.69 22.20
N GLU A 138 -11.76 15.77 23.06
CA GLU A 138 -11.73 15.97 24.51
C GLU A 138 -10.71 17.05 24.93
N ALA A 139 -9.58 17.16 24.23
CA ALA A 139 -8.56 18.19 24.50
C ALA A 139 -8.97 19.63 24.13
N ARG A 140 -10.08 19.83 23.41
CA ARG A 140 -10.59 21.17 23.02
C ARG A 140 -11.75 21.66 23.88
N ALA A 141 -12.30 20.82 24.76
CA ALA A 141 -13.49 21.12 25.57
C ALA A 141 -13.18 21.38 27.05
N GLY A 142 -11.90 21.38 27.45
CA GLY A 142 -11.42 21.74 28.79
C GLY A 142 -10.52 22.96 28.74
#